data_AF-A0A1Z8VYS6-F1
#
_entry.id   AF-A0A1Z8VYS6-F1
#
_cell.length_a   1.000
_cell.length_b   1.000
_cell.length_c   1.000
_cell.angle_alpha   90.00
_cell.angle_beta   90.00
_cell.angle_gamma   90.00
#
_symmetry.space_group_name_H-M   'P 1'
#
loop_
_entity.id
_entity.type
_entity.pdbx_description
1 polymer ?
#
loop_
_entity_poly.entity_id
_entity_poly.type
_entity_poly.pdbx_seq_one_letter_code
_entity_poly.pdbx_strand_id
1 'polypeptide(L)'
;MAEVKFPTEVVDLPSKGLLYPKENPLSSGQVEVKYMTAKEEDILTSANLIKQGVVVEKLLESLIVDKSIKVGELLLGDKNAVLIAARILAYGKEYEVEVDGQKVEVDLTSLTDNKIDETLIKEGKNEFKFDLPATKRKITFKLLTSNDEKLIDKEIEGYKKIGDGVGYDLTTRLKYQILSIDGNNDRTAVINFVDNEFLSRDSLAFRTHINKVTPDVDMTSHYVDADGNRKEFTVPMTVSFLWPSTGV
;
A
#
# COMPACT_ATOMS: atom_id res chain seq x y z
N MET A 1 -29.99 -25.09 4.41
CA MET A 1 -29.58 -24.67 3.07
C MET A 1 -28.12 -25.03 2.93
N ALA A 2 -27.72 -25.70 1.85
CA ALA A 2 -26.31 -25.96 1.60
C ALA A 2 -25.59 -24.62 1.42
N GLU A 3 -24.54 -24.40 2.19
CA GLU A 3 -23.70 -23.20 2.09
C GLU A 3 -23.03 -23.23 0.72
N VAL A 4 -23.39 -22.30 -0.16
CA VAL A 4 -22.76 -22.18 -1.48
C VAL A 4 -21.33 -21.72 -1.23
N LYS A 5 -20.37 -22.64 -1.33
CA LYS A 5 -18.95 -22.30 -1.32
C LYS A 5 -18.64 -21.57 -2.62
N PHE A 6 -18.50 -20.26 -2.54
CA PHE A 6 -18.00 -19.46 -3.65
C PHE A 6 -16.55 -19.86 -3.95
N PRO A 7 -16.11 -19.81 -5.21
CA PRO A 7 -14.71 -20.04 -5.53
C PRO A 7 -13.85 -18.99 -4.79
N THR A 8 -12.69 -19.42 -4.34
CA THR A 8 -11.72 -18.64 -3.57
C THR A 8 -10.32 -18.99 -4.03
N GLU A 9 -9.40 -18.05 -3.87
CA GLU A 9 -7.97 -18.24 -4.11
C GLU A 9 -7.18 -17.76 -2.91
N VAL A 10 -6.06 -18.43 -2.64
CA VAL A 10 -5.12 -18.02 -1.59
C VAL A 10 -4.11 -17.06 -2.20
N VAL A 11 -3.99 -15.88 -1.60
CA VAL A 11 -3.05 -14.83 -1.99
C VAL A 11 -1.91 -14.79 -0.98
N ASP A 12 -0.69 -15.01 -1.45
CA ASP A 12 0.51 -14.79 -0.65
C ASP A 12 0.74 -13.28 -0.46
N LEU A 13 1.10 -12.89 0.75
CA LEU A 13 1.40 -11.51 1.09
C LEU A 13 2.90 -11.22 0.89
N PRO A 14 3.29 -10.08 0.29
CA PRO A 14 4.68 -9.65 0.18
C PRO A 14 5.43 -9.71 1.51
N SER A 15 4.80 -9.30 2.62
CA SER A 15 5.41 -9.33 3.95
C SER A 15 5.68 -10.72 4.50
N LYS A 16 5.12 -11.77 3.87
CA LYS A 16 5.13 -13.17 4.31
C LYS A 16 4.59 -13.35 5.73
N GLY A 17 3.80 -12.40 6.22
CA GLY A 17 3.27 -12.42 7.58
C GLY A 17 4.27 -12.00 8.66
N LEU A 18 5.54 -11.77 8.32
CA LEU A 18 6.64 -11.61 9.27
C LEU A 18 6.56 -10.32 10.10
N LEU A 19 5.76 -9.35 9.66
CA LEU A 19 5.60 -8.04 10.29
C LEU A 19 4.33 -7.92 11.13
N TYR A 20 3.54 -8.99 11.24
CA TYR A 20 2.33 -9.04 12.06
C TYR A 20 2.57 -9.85 13.34
N PRO A 21 2.03 -9.41 14.50
CA PRO A 21 2.06 -10.21 15.72
C PRO A 21 1.52 -11.62 15.50
N LYS A 22 2.02 -12.62 16.24
CA LYS A 22 1.68 -14.05 16.02
C LYS A 22 0.19 -14.36 16.24
N GLU A 23 -0.47 -13.56 17.07
CA GLU A 23 -1.90 -13.61 17.33
C GLU A 23 -2.75 -12.98 16.22
N ASN A 24 -2.13 -12.22 15.32
CA ASN A 24 -2.82 -11.61 14.18
C ASN A 24 -2.98 -12.64 13.05
N PRO A 25 -4.18 -12.81 12.47
CA PRO A 25 -4.40 -13.75 11.36
C PRO A 25 -3.46 -13.51 10.16
N LEU A 26 -3.04 -12.27 9.92
CA LEU A 26 -2.12 -11.90 8.84
C LEU A 26 -0.70 -12.45 9.03
N SER A 27 -0.36 -12.93 10.23
CA SER A 27 0.93 -13.60 10.49
C SER A 27 1.11 -14.92 9.75
N SER A 28 0.05 -15.47 9.16
CA SER A 28 0.12 -16.60 8.22
C SER A 28 0.91 -16.25 6.94
N GLY A 29 0.96 -14.97 6.58
CA GLY A 29 1.50 -14.50 5.31
C GLY A 29 0.59 -14.78 4.12
N GLN A 30 -0.65 -15.20 4.36
CA GLN A 30 -1.61 -15.59 3.33
C GLN A 30 -3.01 -15.08 3.64
N VAL A 31 -3.76 -14.71 2.60
CA VAL A 31 -5.15 -14.29 2.70
C VAL A 31 -5.98 -15.02 1.66
N GLU A 32 -7.08 -15.64 2.09
CA GLU A 32 -8.05 -16.24 1.18
C GLU A 32 -9.03 -15.17 0.67
N VAL A 33 -9.12 -15.04 -0.66
CA VAL A 33 -9.91 -14.02 -1.36
C VAL A 33 -10.93 -14.71 -2.25
N LYS A 34 -12.21 -14.37 -2.10
CA LYS A 34 -13.26 -14.89 -3.00
C LYS A 34 -13.30 -14.11 -4.32
N TYR A 35 -13.93 -14.69 -5.34
CA TYR A 35 -14.21 -13.98 -6.59
C TYR A 35 -15.25 -12.87 -6.39
N MET A 36 -15.08 -11.77 -7.13
CA MET A 36 -16.07 -10.68 -7.17
C MET A 36 -17.37 -11.16 -7.81
N THR A 37 -18.49 -10.66 -7.30
CA THR A 37 -19.81 -10.81 -7.90
C THR A 37 -20.39 -9.44 -8.21
N ALA A 38 -21.57 -9.37 -8.83
CA ALA A 38 -22.30 -8.11 -9.03
C ALA A 38 -22.50 -7.32 -7.71
N LYS A 39 -22.51 -7.98 -6.55
CA LYS A 39 -22.56 -7.31 -5.25
C LYS A 39 -21.31 -6.46 -4.98
N GLU A 40 -20.14 -6.94 -5.40
CA GLU A 40 -18.88 -6.18 -5.27
C GLU A 40 -18.78 -5.08 -6.33
N GLU A 41 -19.40 -5.25 -7.50
CA GLU A 41 -19.58 -4.17 -8.49
C GLU A 41 -20.44 -3.03 -7.93
N ASP A 42 -21.49 -3.33 -7.15
CA ASP A 42 -22.28 -2.30 -6.45
C ASP A 42 -21.42 -1.50 -5.45
N ILE A 43 -20.44 -2.15 -4.79
CA ILE A 43 -19.50 -1.46 -3.88
C ILE A 43 -18.63 -0.50 -4.68
N LEU A 44 -18.02 -0.99 -5.76
CA LEU A 44 -17.14 -0.20 -6.65
C LEU A 44 -17.89 1.00 -7.21
N THR A 45 -19.10 0.81 -7.72
CA THR A 45 -19.90 1.88 -8.35
C THR A 45 -20.62 2.80 -7.35
N SER A 46 -20.51 2.54 -6.04
CA SER A 46 -21.19 3.33 -5.02
C SER A 46 -20.61 4.75 -4.89
N ALA A 47 -21.31 5.72 -5.45
CA ALA A 47 -20.95 7.15 -5.36
C ALA A 47 -20.77 7.62 -3.90
N ASN A 48 -21.53 7.07 -2.95
CA ASN A 48 -21.40 7.40 -1.54
C ASN A 48 -20.07 6.88 -0.96
N LEU A 49 -19.72 5.62 -1.20
CA LEU A 49 -18.46 5.04 -0.70
C LEU A 49 -17.23 5.68 -1.36
N ILE A 50 -17.33 6.01 -2.66
CA ILE A 50 -16.30 6.76 -3.39
C ILE A 50 -16.11 8.15 -2.74
N LYS A 51 -17.20 8.91 -2.53
CA LYS A 51 -17.14 10.24 -1.91
C LYS A 51 -16.57 10.19 -0.49
N GLN A 52 -16.80 9.11 0.24
CA GLN A 52 -16.27 8.88 1.58
C GLN A 52 -14.81 8.39 1.58
N GLY A 53 -14.26 7.97 0.44
CA GLY A 53 -12.90 7.42 0.34
C GLY A 53 -12.74 6.03 0.95
N VAL A 54 -13.83 5.27 1.13
CA VAL A 54 -13.82 3.94 1.81
C VAL A 54 -14.18 2.77 0.90
N VAL A 55 -14.35 3.02 -0.41
CA VAL A 55 -14.75 1.99 -1.38
C VAL A 55 -13.79 0.81 -1.44
N VAL A 56 -12.48 1.06 -1.44
CA VAL A 56 -11.44 0.02 -1.46
C VAL A 56 -11.47 -0.81 -0.18
N GLU A 57 -11.62 -0.15 0.98
CA GLU A 57 -11.74 -0.82 2.28
C GLU A 57 -12.95 -1.75 2.30
N LYS A 58 -14.11 -1.25 1.84
CA LYS A 58 -15.36 -2.04 1.78
C LYS A 58 -15.29 -3.19 0.78
N LEU A 59 -14.60 -3.01 -0.34
CA LEU A 59 -14.36 -4.07 -1.31
C LEU A 59 -13.56 -5.20 -0.67
N LEU A 60 -12.41 -4.88 -0.07
CA LEU A 60 -11.54 -5.85 0.58
C LEU A 60 -12.24 -6.57 1.74
N GLU A 61 -13.00 -5.85 2.57
CA GLU A 61 -13.82 -6.45 3.64
C GLU A 61 -14.84 -7.46 3.09
N SER A 62 -15.39 -7.21 1.90
CA SER A 62 -16.32 -8.15 1.25
C SER A 62 -15.61 -9.38 0.70
N LEU A 63 -14.42 -9.16 0.10
CA LEU A 63 -13.65 -10.17 -0.63
C LEU A 63 -12.83 -11.11 0.25
N ILE A 64 -12.23 -10.62 1.33
CA ILE A 64 -11.43 -11.45 2.24
C ILE A 64 -12.36 -12.42 2.98
N VAL A 65 -12.10 -13.71 2.90
CA VAL A 65 -12.97 -14.76 3.47
C VAL A 65 -12.95 -14.73 5.00
N ASP A 66 -11.76 -14.69 5.59
CA ASP A 66 -11.59 -14.63 7.04
C ASP A 66 -11.99 -13.25 7.59
N LYS A 67 -13.15 -13.18 8.23
CA LYS A 67 -13.71 -11.95 8.80
C LYS A 67 -13.03 -11.49 10.09
N SER A 68 -12.07 -12.27 10.62
CA SER A 68 -11.22 -11.82 11.73
C SER A 68 -10.09 -10.90 11.26
N ILE A 69 -9.74 -10.93 9.96
CA ILE A 69 -8.79 -10.00 9.35
C ILE A 69 -9.42 -8.61 9.28
N LYS A 70 -8.71 -7.63 9.85
CA LYS A 70 -9.07 -6.21 9.72
C LYS A 70 -8.27 -5.59 8.59
N VAL A 71 -8.95 -5.18 7.52
CA VAL A 71 -8.33 -4.53 6.35
C VAL A 71 -7.47 -3.33 6.75
N GLY A 72 -7.89 -2.57 7.77
CA GLY A 72 -7.12 -1.44 8.30
C GLY A 72 -5.73 -1.80 8.86
N GLU A 73 -5.52 -3.06 9.28
CA GLU A 73 -4.24 -3.52 9.81
C GLU A 73 -3.27 -4.00 8.72
N LEU A 74 -3.74 -4.24 7.48
CA LEU A 74 -2.88 -4.60 6.35
C LEU A 74 -1.82 -3.52 6.12
N LEU A 75 -0.56 -3.96 6.01
CA LEU A 75 0.52 -3.16 5.44
C LEU A 75 0.14 -2.72 4.02
N LEU A 76 0.62 -1.56 3.59
CA LEU A 76 0.26 -1.02 2.28
C LEU A 76 0.60 -1.96 1.12
N GLY A 77 1.78 -2.59 1.14
CA GLY A 77 2.15 -3.53 0.07
C GLY A 77 1.35 -4.83 0.09
N ASP A 78 0.99 -5.34 1.27
CA ASP A 78 0.09 -6.48 1.40
C ASP A 78 -1.31 -6.16 0.88
N LYS A 79 -1.81 -4.95 1.17
CA LYS A 79 -3.05 -4.45 0.58
C LYS A 79 -2.95 -4.36 -0.95
N ASN A 80 -1.83 -3.89 -1.50
CA ASN A 80 -1.63 -3.82 -2.95
C ASN A 80 -1.69 -5.22 -3.60
N ALA A 81 -1.03 -6.21 -3.01
CA ALA A 81 -1.07 -7.59 -3.47
C ALA A 81 -2.50 -8.15 -3.49
N VAL A 82 -3.27 -7.95 -2.42
CA VAL A 82 -4.67 -8.38 -2.36
C VAL A 82 -5.53 -7.66 -3.41
N LEU A 83 -5.27 -6.38 -3.69
CA LEU A 83 -5.99 -5.64 -4.73
C LEU A 83 -5.67 -6.11 -6.14
N ILE A 84 -4.41 -6.43 -6.42
CA ILE A 84 -3.98 -7.00 -7.71
C ILE A 84 -4.61 -8.38 -7.90
N ALA A 85 -4.56 -9.23 -6.88
CA ALA A 85 -5.22 -10.54 -6.92
C ALA A 85 -6.73 -10.38 -7.15
N ALA A 86 -7.42 -9.51 -6.39
CA ALA A 86 -8.83 -9.23 -6.60
C ALA A 86 -9.12 -8.80 -8.05
N ARG A 87 -8.29 -7.92 -8.62
CA ARG A 87 -8.43 -7.45 -10.01
C ARG A 87 -8.27 -8.58 -11.02
N ILE A 88 -7.31 -9.48 -10.81
CA ILE A 88 -7.11 -10.67 -11.65
C ILE A 88 -8.33 -11.61 -11.56
N LEU A 89 -8.84 -11.85 -10.35
CA LEU A 89 -9.98 -12.73 -10.12
C LEU A 89 -11.27 -12.19 -10.73
N ALA A 90 -11.44 -10.86 -10.81
CA ALA A 90 -12.65 -10.25 -11.37
C ALA A 90 -12.66 -10.17 -12.89
N TYR A 91 -11.58 -9.66 -13.51
CA TYR A 91 -11.59 -9.39 -14.96
C TYR A 91 -10.41 -9.98 -15.72
N GLY A 92 -9.70 -10.94 -15.13
CA GLY A 92 -8.58 -11.63 -15.74
C GLY A 92 -7.25 -10.90 -15.58
N LYS A 93 -6.19 -11.57 -16.06
CA LYS A 93 -4.79 -11.15 -15.88
C LYS A 93 -4.36 -9.99 -16.76
N GLU A 94 -5.07 -9.71 -17.85
CA GLU A 94 -4.72 -8.67 -18.81
C GLU A 94 -5.23 -7.31 -18.33
N TYR A 95 -4.34 -6.32 -18.29
CA TYR A 95 -4.65 -4.95 -17.94
C TYR A 95 -4.09 -3.99 -18.98
N GLU A 96 -4.97 -3.31 -19.71
CA GLU A 96 -4.59 -2.29 -20.70
C GLU A 96 -4.31 -0.95 -19.99
N VAL A 97 -3.15 -0.37 -20.30
CA VAL A 97 -2.72 0.93 -19.80
C VAL A 97 -2.23 1.80 -20.95
N GLU A 98 -2.33 3.12 -20.81
CA GLU A 98 -1.77 4.07 -21.77
C GLU A 98 -0.43 4.59 -21.25
N VAL A 99 0.64 4.36 -22.01
CA VAL A 99 2.00 4.81 -21.71
C VAL A 99 2.54 5.54 -22.94
N ASP A 100 2.96 6.79 -22.78
CA ASP A 100 3.44 7.65 -23.88
C ASP A 100 2.47 7.71 -25.10
N GLY A 101 1.16 7.67 -24.86
CA GLY A 101 0.14 7.69 -25.91
C GLY A 101 -0.06 6.35 -26.63
N GLN A 102 0.57 5.28 -26.15
CA GLN A 102 0.43 3.92 -26.67
C GLN A 102 -0.33 3.03 -25.68
N LYS A 103 -1.25 2.21 -26.20
CA LYS A 103 -1.89 1.14 -25.43
C LYS A 103 -0.91 -0.02 -25.22
N VAL A 104 -0.69 -0.38 -23.98
CA VAL A 104 0.18 -1.49 -23.56
C VAL A 104 -0.67 -2.45 -22.73
N GLU A 105 -0.65 -3.72 -23.11
CA GLU A 105 -1.28 -4.78 -22.33
C GLU A 105 -0.27 -5.36 -21.34
N VAL A 106 -0.63 -5.35 -20.07
CA VAL A 106 0.20 -5.87 -18.98
C VAL A 106 -0.40 -7.18 -18.48
N ASP A 107 0.41 -8.23 -18.41
CA ASP A 107 0.05 -9.44 -17.67
C ASP A 107 0.31 -9.23 -16.19
N LEU A 108 -0.75 -8.99 -15.41
CA LEU A 108 -0.66 -8.74 -13.97
C LEU A 108 -0.09 -9.93 -13.19
N THR A 109 -0.13 -11.16 -13.73
CA THR A 109 0.49 -12.34 -13.08
C THR A 109 2.01 -12.35 -13.21
N SER A 110 2.58 -11.49 -14.06
CA SER A 110 4.03 -11.32 -14.18
C SER A 110 4.62 -10.37 -13.13
N LEU A 111 3.77 -9.62 -12.40
CA LEU A 111 4.19 -8.76 -11.32
C LEU A 111 4.55 -9.63 -10.11
N THR A 112 5.76 -9.44 -9.58
CA THR A 112 6.29 -10.25 -8.48
C THR A 112 6.59 -9.39 -7.27
N ASP A 113 6.57 -9.97 -6.08
CA ASP A 113 6.94 -9.26 -4.86
C ASP A 113 8.39 -8.77 -4.88
N ASN A 114 8.61 -7.58 -4.33
CA ASN A 114 9.94 -7.04 -4.08
C ASN A 114 10.72 -7.96 -3.14
N LYS A 115 12.03 -8.09 -3.38
CA LYS A 115 12.91 -8.84 -2.49
C LYS A 115 13.10 -8.09 -1.17
N ILE A 116 12.63 -8.70 -0.09
CA ILE A 116 12.79 -8.17 1.26
C ILE A 116 14.03 -8.78 1.89
N ASP A 117 14.82 -7.94 2.54
CA ASP A 117 15.91 -8.38 3.39
C ASP A 117 15.37 -8.81 4.76
N GLU A 118 15.02 -10.09 4.87
CA GLU A 118 14.45 -10.68 6.09
C GLU A 118 15.38 -10.54 7.31
N THR A 119 16.68 -10.30 7.10
CA THR A 119 17.63 -10.08 8.21
C THR A 119 17.37 -8.77 8.97
N LEU A 120 16.66 -7.84 8.34
CA LEU A 120 16.24 -6.57 8.95
C LEU A 120 14.93 -6.68 9.73
N ILE A 121 14.23 -7.81 9.61
CA ILE A 121 12.93 -8.03 10.23
C ILE A 121 13.11 -8.72 11.57
N LYS A 122 12.50 -8.13 12.59
CA LYS A 122 12.24 -8.83 13.85
C LYS A 122 10.86 -9.46 13.78
N GLU A 123 10.80 -10.79 13.76
CA GLU A 123 9.57 -11.56 13.61
C GLU A 123 8.44 -11.03 14.51
N GLY A 124 7.31 -10.77 13.87
CA GLY A 124 6.08 -10.29 14.48
C GLY A 124 6.10 -8.82 14.89
N LYS A 125 7.07 -8.02 14.41
CA LYS A 125 7.16 -6.60 14.74
C LYS A 125 7.40 -5.74 13.50
N ASN A 126 6.42 -4.89 13.20
CA ASN A 126 6.56 -3.76 12.30
C ASN A 126 7.32 -2.60 12.98
N GLU A 127 8.58 -2.82 13.32
CA GLU A 127 9.45 -1.84 13.98
C GLU A 127 10.89 -2.01 13.50
N PHE A 128 11.46 -0.92 12.99
CA PHE A 128 12.78 -0.88 12.37
C PHE A 128 13.62 0.24 12.97
N LYS A 129 14.96 0.09 12.87
CA LYS A 129 15.92 1.09 13.35
C LYS A 129 16.76 1.61 12.21
N PHE A 130 17.02 2.91 12.20
CA PHE A 130 17.84 3.57 11.20
C PHE A 130 18.66 4.71 11.81
N ASP A 131 19.97 4.72 11.55
CA ASP A 131 20.86 5.78 11.99
C ASP A 131 21.01 6.82 10.86
N LEU A 132 20.65 8.07 11.17
CA LEU A 132 20.71 9.14 10.17
C LEU A 132 22.16 9.44 9.77
N PRO A 133 22.47 9.51 8.46
CA PRO A 133 23.86 9.58 8.00
C PRO A 133 24.55 10.89 8.39
N ALA A 134 23.85 12.02 8.43
CA ALA A 134 24.45 13.30 8.74
C ALA A 134 24.38 13.67 10.23
N THR A 135 23.18 13.63 10.81
CA THR A 135 22.99 14.03 12.22
C THR A 135 23.35 12.94 13.22
N LYS A 136 23.51 11.69 12.76
CA LYS A 136 23.78 10.50 13.60
C LYS A 136 22.70 10.20 14.64
N ARG A 137 21.54 10.85 14.54
CA ARG A 137 20.38 10.55 15.38
C ARG A 137 19.81 9.19 15.02
N LYS A 138 19.26 8.52 16.02
CA LYS A 138 18.69 7.17 15.89
C LYS A 138 17.18 7.26 15.73
N ILE A 139 16.66 6.74 14.63
CA ILE A 139 15.23 6.68 14.37
C ILE A 139 14.73 5.25 14.60
N THR A 140 13.64 5.12 15.33
CA THR A 140 12.79 3.93 15.28
C THR A 140 11.55 4.26 14.46
N PHE A 141 11.19 3.42 13.50
CA PHE A 141 10.07 3.67 12.60
C PHE A 141 9.27 2.40 12.31
N LYS A 142 8.08 2.58 11.74
CA LYS A 142 7.23 1.50 11.22
C LYS A 142 6.92 1.72 9.74
N LEU A 143 6.57 0.63 9.07
CA LEU A 143 5.89 0.66 7.79
C LEU A 143 4.41 0.99 8.00
N LEU A 144 3.81 1.69 7.05
CA LEU A 144 2.45 2.18 7.19
C LEU A 144 1.43 1.07 6.90
N THR A 145 0.34 1.12 7.64
CA THR A 145 -0.85 0.30 7.42
C THR A 145 -1.92 1.08 6.67
N SER A 146 -2.96 0.38 6.21
CA SER A 146 -4.13 1.00 5.59
C SER A 146 -4.84 1.99 6.53
N ASN A 147 -4.86 1.73 7.83
CA ASN A 147 -5.38 2.67 8.82
C ASN A 147 -4.51 3.92 8.95
N ASP A 148 -3.18 3.77 8.92
CA ASP A 148 -2.29 4.92 8.97
C ASP A 148 -2.50 5.83 7.75
N GLU A 149 -2.63 5.25 6.55
CA GLU A 149 -2.89 6.00 5.32
C GLU A 149 -4.19 6.81 5.43
N LYS A 150 -5.26 6.21 5.94
CA LYS A 150 -6.55 6.89 6.15
C LYS A 150 -6.44 8.06 7.13
N LEU A 151 -5.62 7.93 8.18
CA LEU A 151 -5.38 9.01 9.13
C LEU A 151 -4.54 10.13 8.50
N ILE A 152 -3.51 9.77 7.74
CA ILE A 152 -2.66 10.70 6.97
C ILE A 152 -3.51 11.49 5.98
N ASP A 153 -4.34 10.83 5.18
CA ASP A 153 -5.22 11.49 4.19
C ASP A 153 -6.17 12.49 4.85
N LYS A 154 -6.77 12.09 5.98
CA LYS A 154 -7.67 12.97 6.74
C LYS A 154 -6.93 14.20 7.29
N GLU A 155 -5.69 14.03 7.73
CA GLU A 155 -4.86 15.13 8.24
C GLU A 155 -4.44 16.08 7.11
N ILE A 156 -4.04 15.53 5.95
CA ILE A 156 -3.72 16.30 4.73
C ILE A 156 -4.94 17.09 4.23
N GLU A 157 -6.13 16.49 4.20
CA GLU A 157 -7.38 17.21 3.89
C GLU A 157 -7.70 18.32 4.89
N GLY A 158 -7.25 18.18 6.13
CA GLY A 158 -7.27 19.26 7.13
C GLY A 158 -6.37 20.42 6.72
N TYR A 159 -5.11 20.13 6.36
CA TYR A 159 -4.14 21.14 5.92
C TYR A 159 -4.55 21.87 4.65
N LYS A 160 -5.15 21.18 3.67
CA LYS A 160 -5.66 21.82 2.43
C LYS A 160 -6.68 22.94 2.71
N LYS A 161 -7.41 22.88 3.82
CA LYS A 161 -8.37 23.92 4.22
C LYS A 161 -7.71 25.19 4.75
N ILE A 162 -6.45 25.12 5.18
CA ILE A 162 -5.66 26.28 5.66
C ILE A 162 -5.29 27.17 4.47
N GLY A 163 -5.04 26.58 3.29
CA GLY A 163 -4.91 27.32 2.04
C GLY A 163 -3.61 28.13 1.87
N ASP A 164 -2.54 27.75 2.57
CA ASP A 164 -1.20 28.36 2.42
C ASP A 164 -0.45 27.93 1.15
N GLY A 165 -1.02 27.00 0.39
CA GLY A 165 -0.45 26.47 -0.85
C GLY A 165 0.66 25.44 -0.64
N VAL A 166 0.95 25.04 0.60
CA VAL A 166 1.97 24.04 0.92
C VAL A 166 1.34 22.63 0.93
N GLY A 167 1.96 21.70 0.21
CA GLY A 167 1.64 20.27 0.30
C GLY A 167 2.31 19.64 1.53
N TYR A 168 1.53 19.23 2.52
CA TYR A 168 2.03 18.65 3.77
C TYR A 168 2.18 17.13 3.73
N ASP A 169 2.00 16.50 2.56
CA ASP A 169 1.97 15.04 2.37
C ASP A 169 3.23 14.36 2.92
N LEU A 170 4.40 14.92 2.62
CA LEU A 170 5.69 14.36 3.02
C LEU A 170 5.87 14.38 4.54
N THR A 171 5.71 15.54 5.18
CA THR A 171 5.97 15.68 6.62
C THR A 171 4.92 14.96 7.44
N THR A 172 3.65 14.99 7.03
CA THR A 172 2.59 14.18 7.67
C THR A 172 2.94 12.69 7.60
N ARG A 173 3.31 12.15 6.44
CA ARG A 173 3.70 10.74 6.32
C ARG A 173 4.88 10.38 7.24
N LEU A 174 5.93 11.20 7.25
CA LEU A 174 7.10 11.00 8.11
C LEU A 174 6.72 10.98 9.59
N LYS A 175 5.80 11.85 10.02
CA LYS A 175 5.30 11.88 11.39
C LYS A 175 4.60 10.57 11.77
N TYR A 176 3.86 9.92 10.88
CA TYR A 176 3.19 8.64 11.18
C TYR A 176 4.14 7.43 11.10
N GLN A 177 5.20 7.52 10.32
CA GLN A 177 6.22 6.48 10.20
C GLN A 177 7.16 6.44 11.41
N ILE A 178 7.59 7.60 11.90
CA ILE A 178 8.56 7.70 12.99
C ILE A 178 7.87 7.41 14.33
N LEU A 179 8.37 6.39 15.03
CA LEU A 179 7.91 5.99 16.36
C LEU A 179 8.72 6.65 17.48
N SER A 180 10.02 6.85 17.29
CA SER A 180 10.88 7.50 18.28
C SER A 180 12.13 8.09 17.66
N ILE A 181 12.67 9.15 18.27
CA ILE A 181 13.97 9.71 17.94
C ILE A 181 14.88 9.67 19.18
N ASP A 182 16.07 9.07 19.05
CA ASP A 182 17.03 8.85 20.14
C ASP A 182 16.42 8.16 21.37
N GLY A 183 15.44 7.28 21.13
CA GLY A 183 14.69 6.59 22.18
C GLY A 183 13.54 7.39 22.80
N ASN A 184 13.36 8.66 22.43
CA ASN A 184 12.20 9.45 22.83
C ASN A 184 11.00 9.16 21.90
N ASN A 185 9.95 8.55 22.45
CA ASN A 185 8.72 8.20 21.76
C ASN A 185 7.56 9.20 21.99
N ASP A 186 7.84 10.35 22.60
CA ASP A 186 6.85 11.42 22.74
C ASP A 186 6.42 11.94 21.37
N ARG A 187 5.10 12.03 21.16
CA ARG A 187 4.52 12.42 19.87
C ARG A 187 4.91 13.86 19.50
N THR A 188 4.98 14.76 20.47
CA THR A 188 5.33 16.16 20.25
C THR A 188 6.80 16.29 19.85
N ALA A 189 7.68 15.50 20.48
CA ALA A 189 9.09 15.43 20.12
C ALA A 189 9.29 14.95 18.67
N VAL A 190 8.55 13.92 18.24
CA VAL A 190 8.59 13.46 16.84
C VAL A 190 8.13 14.54 15.87
N ILE A 191 7.02 15.23 16.17
CA ILE A 191 6.49 16.32 15.34
C ILE A 191 7.51 17.46 15.22
N ASN A 192 8.05 17.93 16.35
CA ASN A 192 9.05 18.99 16.38
C ASN A 192 10.30 18.60 15.60
N PHE A 193 10.75 17.35 15.74
CA PHE A 193 11.89 16.85 14.99
C PHE A 193 11.64 16.94 13.48
N VAL A 194 10.51 16.38 13.00
CA VAL A 194 10.19 16.37 11.57
C VAL A 194 10.08 17.79 11.00
N ASP A 195 9.45 18.71 11.74
CA ASP A 195 9.17 20.06 11.23
C ASP A 195 10.39 20.99 11.30
N ASN A 196 11.26 20.82 12.31
CA ASN A 196 12.28 21.83 12.63
C ASN A 196 13.73 21.32 12.59
N GLU A 197 13.96 20.01 12.70
CA GLU A 197 15.31 19.45 12.91
C GLU A 197 15.71 18.42 11.85
N PHE A 198 14.74 17.83 11.14
CA PHE A 198 14.99 16.73 10.21
C PHE A 198 15.59 17.22 8.88
N LEU A 199 16.92 17.25 8.81
CA LEU A 199 17.65 17.72 7.64
C LEU A 199 17.22 17.01 6.34
N SER A 200 17.07 17.75 5.25
CA SER A 200 16.59 17.21 3.96
C SER A 200 17.42 16.02 3.44
N ARG A 201 18.75 16.04 3.63
CA ARG A 201 19.64 14.92 3.27
C ARG A 201 19.37 13.65 4.09
N ASP A 202 19.05 13.83 5.36
CA ASP A 202 18.74 12.71 6.26
C ASP A 202 17.32 12.19 5.98
N SER A 203 16.36 13.08 5.72
CA SER A 203 15.01 12.71 5.28
C SER A 203 15.02 11.95 3.96
N LEU A 204 15.84 12.37 2.98
CA LEU A 204 16.03 11.64 1.74
C LEU A 204 16.60 10.24 2.00
N ALA A 205 17.69 10.13 2.76
CA ALA A 205 18.30 8.84 3.07
C ALA A 205 17.34 7.90 3.82
N PHE A 206 16.56 8.43 4.77
CA PHE A 206 15.55 7.70 5.50
C PHE A 206 14.44 7.16 4.59
N ARG A 207 13.90 8.00 3.69
CA ARG A 207 12.88 7.57 2.72
C ARG A 207 13.40 6.49 1.76
N THR A 208 14.63 6.64 1.27
CA THR A 208 15.26 5.60 0.44
C THR A 208 15.40 4.29 1.20
N HIS A 209 15.74 4.34 2.50
CA HIS A 209 15.81 3.17 3.34
C HIS A 209 14.44 2.51 3.55
N ILE A 210 13.39 3.29 3.84
CA ILE A 210 12.02 2.78 3.94
C ILE A 210 11.62 2.04 2.67
N ASN A 211 11.81 2.63 1.49
CA ASN A 211 11.45 2.00 0.22
C ASN A 211 12.18 0.67 0.02
N LYS A 212 13.45 0.58 0.45
CA LYS A 212 14.24 -0.65 0.33
C LYS A 212 13.71 -1.79 1.23
N VAL A 213 13.18 -1.47 2.41
CA VAL A 213 12.74 -2.48 3.38
C VAL A 213 11.24 -2.75 3.34
N THR A 214 10.48 -2.00 2.53
CA THR A 214 9.02 -2.13 2.45
C THR A 214 8.65 -3.34 1.57
N PRO A 215 7.97 -4.36 2.12
CA PRO A 215 7.34 -5.39 1.32
C PRO A 215 6.25 -4.78 0.44
N ASP A 216 6.29 -5.04 -0.86
CA ASP A 216 5.28 -4.61 -1.83
C ASP A 216 5.39 -5.46 -3.10
N VAL A 217 4.41 -5.34 -3.99
CA VAL A 217 4.47 -5.90 -5.34
C VAL A 217 5.32 -4.98 -6.22
N ASP A 218 6.24 -5.54 -6.99
CA ASP A 218 6.98 -4.81 -8.01
C ASP A 218 6.05 -4.48 -9.18
N MET A 219 5.60 -3.23 -9.23
CA MET A 219 4.73 -2.73 -10.28
C MET A 219 5.50 -2.37 -11.56
N THR A 220 6.76 -2.77 -11.69
CA THR A 220 7.60 -2.50 -12.86
C THR A 220 7.21 -3.39 -14.04
N SER A 221 6.83 -2.78 -15.16
CA SER A 221 6.57 -3.46 -16.42
C SER A 221 7.34 -2.78 -17.56
N HIS A 222 7.29 -3.38 -18.74
CA HIS A 222 8.06 -2.93 -19.89
C HIS A 222 7.17 -2.84 -21.12
N TYR A 223 7.48 -1.89 -21.99
CA TYR A 223 6.91 -1.77 -23.32
C TYR A 223 8.03 -1.48 -24.33
N VAL A 224 7.72 -1.63 -25.61
CA VAL A 224 8.60 -1.24 -26.70
C VAL A 224 8.02 0.04 -27.31
N ASP A 225 8.83 1.08 -27.36
CA ASP A 225 8.42 2.37 -27.94
C ASP A 225 8.45 2.36 -29.48
N ALA A 226 8.02 3.48 -30.08
CA ALA A 226 7.97 3.64 -31.53
C ALA A 226 9.34 3.50 -32.23
N ASP A 227 10.44 3.72 -31.50
CA ASP A 227 11.81 3.60 -31.99
C ASP A 227 12.38 2.17 -31.80
N GLY A 228 11.59 1.25 -31.25
CA GLY A 228 11.99 -0.13 -30.98
C GLY A 228 12.77 -0.33 -29.68
N ASN A 229 12.84 0.69 -28.81
CA ASN A 229 13.55 0.61 -27.54
C ASN A 229 12.65 0.02 -26.46
N ARG A 230 13.19 -0.93 -25.69
CA ARG A 230 12.53 -1.42 -24.47
C ARG A 230 12.62 -0.36 -23.38
N LYS A 231 11.48 0.13 -22.93
CA LYS A 231 11.36 1.09 -21.84
C LYS A 231 10.63 0.48 -20.65
N GLU A 232 11.00 0.96 -19.47
CA GLU A 232 10.40 0.59 -18.20
C GLU A 232 9.31 1.60 -17.83
N PHE A 233 8.23 1.13 -17.22
CA PHE A 233 7.22 2.00 -16.62
C PHE A 233 6.61 1.32 -15.40
N THR A 234 6.03 2.13 -14.51
CA THR A 234 5.27 1.63 -13.36
C THR A 234 3.81 1.44 -13.75
N VAL A 235 3.29 0.22 -13.60
CA VAL A 235 1.89 -0.12 -13.83
C VAL A 235 1.03 0.71 -12.86
N PRO A 236 0.16 1.59 -13.38
CA PRO A 236 -0.58 2.50 -12.53
C PRO A 236 -1.81 1.81 -11.91
N MET A 237 -1.92 1.82 -10.57
CA MET A 237 -3.15 1.44 -9.86
C MET A 237 -4.09 2.65 -9.75
N THR A 238 -4.60 3.14 -10.88
CA THR A 238 -5.55 4.26 -10.87
C THR A 238 -6.97 3.80 -10.52
N VAL A 239 -7.92 4.74 -10.51
CA VAL A 239 -9.35 4.39 -10.45
C VAL A 239 -9.74 3.43 -11.57
N SER A 240 -9.14 3.46 -12.76
CA SER A 240 -9.48 2.47 -13.79
C SER A 240 -9.00 1.05 -13.50
N PHE A 241 -8.10 0.88 -12.51
CA PHE A 241 -7.55 -0.42 -12.16
C PHE A 241 -8.64 -1.33 -11.61
N LEU A 242 -9.42 -0.87 -10.62
CA LEU A 242 -10.54 -1.63 -10.05
C LEU A 242 -11.87 -1.33 -10.75
N TRP A 243 -11.94 -0.24 -11.52
CA TRP A 243 -13.12 0.14 -12.31
C TRP A 243 -12.79 0.01 -13.79
N PRO A 244 -12.93 -1.17 -14.41
CA PRO A 244 -12.87 -1.26 -15.85
C PRO A 244 -13.94 -0.31 -16.39
N SER A 245 -13.55 0.60 -17.29
CA SER A 245 -14.49 1.55 -17.87
C SER A 245 -15.70 0.77 -18.37
N THR A 246 -16.82 0.88 -17.66
CA THR A 246 -18.10 0.45 -18.19
C THR A 246 -18.28 1.29 -19.43
N GLY A 247 -18.06 0.70 -20.60
CA GLY A 247 -18.41 1.30 -21.87
C GLY A 247 -19.91 1.52 -21.88
N VAL A 248 -20.33 2.66 -21.34
CA VAL A 248 -21.67 3.24 -21.41
C VAL A 248 -21.49 4.70 -21.78
#